data_AF-A0A6C0NZE3-F1
#
_entry.id   AF-A0A6C0NZE3-F1
#
_cell.length_a   1.000
_cell.length_b   1.000
_cell.length_c   1.000
_cell.angle_alpha   90.00
_cell.angle_beta   90.00
_cell.angle_gamma   90.00
#
_symmetry.space_group_name_H-M   'P 1'
#
loop_
_entity.id
_entity.type
_entity.pdbx_description
1 polymer ?
#
loop_
_entity_poly.entity_id
_entity_poly.type
_entity_poly.pdbx_seq_one_letter_code
_entity_poly.pdbx_strand_id
1 'polypeptide(L)'
;MMNAIATIIVLVIAGTLVAVMVYILKLSADDSGKASELRQFVEALFGGSARQEAAAEEDSAAARQRLAAHKESFSEPCPACGETVTHQDADCPGCGLRLV
;
A
#
# COMPACT_ATOMS: atom_id res chain seq x y z
N MET A 1 31.17 13.73 20.43
CA MET A 1 31.82 13.67 19.11
C MET A 1 31.93 12.25 18.55
N MET A 2 32.01 11.19 19.37
CA MET A 2 32.04 9.78 18.90
C MET A 2 30.75 9.34 18.17
N ASN A 3 29.58 9.80 18.61
CA ASN A 3 28.29 9.36 18.06
C ASN A 3 28.04 9.87 16.62
N ALA A 4 28.56 11.04 16.27
CA ALA A 4 28.41 11.59 14.92
C ALA A 4 29.18 10.76 13.88
N ILE A 5 30.36 10.24 14.27
CA ILE A 5 31.18 9.39 13.39
C ILE A 5 30.46 8.06 13.17
N ALA A 6 29.91 7.46 14.23
CA ALA A 6 29.14 6.22 14.12
C ALA A 6 27.90 6.38 13.22
N THR A 7 27.15 7.48 13.36
CA THR A 7 25.99 7.73 12.50
C THR A 7 26.38 7.94 11.04
N ILE A 8 27.49 8.65 10.77
CA ILE A 8 27.97 8.85 9.39
C ILE A 8 28.35 7.50 8.77
N ILE A 9 29.06 6.64 9.50
CA ILE A 9 29.43 5.30 9.00
C ILE A 9 28.18 4.48 8.66
N VAL A 10 27.18 4.49 9.54
CA VAL A 10 25.92 3.77 9.29
C VAL A 10 25.20 4.33 8.06
N LEU A 11 25.15 5.65 7.89
CA LEU A 11 24.53 6.27 6.72
C LEU A 11 25.28 5.94 5.43
N VAL A 12 26.61 5.87 5.47
CA VAL A 12 27.42 5.44 4.31
C VAL A 12 27.13 3.99 3.96
N ILE A 13 27.07 3.09 4.95
CA ILE A 13 26.75 1.67 4.71
C ILE A 13 25.33 1.51 4.17
N ALA A 14 24.35 2.21 4.74
CA ALA A 14 22.98 2.16 4.24
C ALA A 14 22.90 2.70 2.80
N GLY A 15 23.59 3.82 2.53
CA GLY A 15 23.66 4.42 1.19
C GLY A 15 24.31 3.49 0.17
N THR A 16 25.40 2.81 0.52
CA THR A 16 26.04 1.84 -0.39
C THR A 16 25.15 0.63 -0.67
N LEU A 17 24.45 0.10 0.33
CA LEU A 17 23.50 -1.00 0.14
C LEU A 17 22.38 -0.61 -0.85
N VAL A 18 21.80 0.57 -0.70
CA VAL A 18 20.77 1.07 -1.62
C VAL A 18 21.34 1.29 -3.02
N ALA A 19 22.54 1.88 -3.13
CA ALA A 19 23.20 2.08 -4.42
C ALA A 19 23.48 0.77 -5.14
N VAL A 20 23.92 -0.27 -4.43
CA VAL A 20 24.12 -1.61 -4.99
C VAL A 20 22.80 -2.21 -5.47
N MET A 21 21.73 -2.09 -4.69
CA MET A 21 20.40 -2.57 -5.08
C MET A 21 19.94 -1.90 -6.39
N VAL A 22 20.05 -0.57 -6.47
CA VAL A 22 19.68 0.19 -7.68
C VAL A 22 20.55 -0.18 -8.87
N TYR A 23 21.85 -0.39 -8.65
CA TYR A 23 22.78 -0.80 -9.70
C TYR A 23 22.43 -2.18 -10.28
N ILE A 24 22.08 -3.15 -9.43
CA ILE A 24 21.61 -4.47 -9.84
C ILE A 24 20.31 -4.34 -10.66
N LEU A 25 19.34 -3.55 -10.18
CA LEU A 25 18.10 -3.29 -10.92
C LEU A 25 18.36 -2.65 -12.28
N LYS A 26 19.31 -1.70 -12.36
CA LYS A 26 19.74 -1.08 -13.62
C LYS A 26 20.31 -2.10 -14.59
N LEU A 27 21.21 -2.96 -14.13
CA LEU A 27 21.80 -4.02 -14.97
C LEU A 27 20.73 -5.00 -15.47
N SER A 28 19.79 -5.42 -14.60
CA SER A 28 18.68 -6.30 -15.00
C SER A 28 17.69 -5.62 -15.96
N ALA A 29 17.51 -4.30 -15.86
CA ALA A 29 16.64 -3.53 -16.74
C ALA A 29 17.28 -3.22 -18.11
N ASP A 30 18.61 -3.15 -18.20
CA ASP A 30 19.34 -2.92 -19.45
C ASP A 30 19.37 -4.19 -20.32
N ASP A 31 19.55 -5.36 -19.69
CA ASP A 31 19.66 -6.66 -20.39
C ASP A 31 18.31 -7.23 -20.85
N SER A 32 17.21 -6.71 -20.33
CA SER A 32 15.86 -7.16 -20.66
C SER A 32 15.08 -6.02 -21.29
N GLY A 33 14.59 -6.17 -22.53
CA GLY A 33 13.67 -5.24 -23.21
C GLY A 33 12.32 -4.99 -22.51
N LYS A 34 12.25 -5.21 -21.19
CA LYS A 34 11.13 -5.10 -20.26
C LYS A 34 10.87 -3.67 -19.78
N ALA A 35 11.47 -2.66 -20.40
CA ALA A 35 11.17 -1.25 -20.11
C ALA A 35 9.67 -0.92 -20.28
N SER A 36 8.97 -1.62 -21.18
CA SER A 36 7.52 -1.52 -21.35
C SER A 36 6.73 -2.18 -20.22
N GLU A 37 7.12 -3.37 -19.77
CA GLU A 37 6.47 -4.07 -18.65
C GLU A 37 6.67 -3.32 -17.33
N LEU A 38 7.87 -2.80 -17.06
CA LEU A 38 8.14 -1.98 -15.88
C LEU A 38 7.35 -0.68 -15.90
N ARG A 39 7.18 -0.03 -17.07
CA ARG A 39 6.27 1.11 -17.20
C ARG A 39 4.83 0.72 -16.91
N GLN A 40 4.36 -0.44 -17.37
CA GLN A 40 3.01 -0.90 -17.10
C GLN A 40 2.77 -1.24 -15.62
N PHE A 41 3.76 -1.82 -14.92
CA PHE A 41 3.70 -2.02 -13.47
C PHE A 41 3.77 -0.70 -12.70
N VAL A 42 4.61 0.24 -13.13
CA VAL A 42 4.66 1.59 -12.55
C VAL A 42 3.37 2.35 -12.85
N GLU A 43 2.76 2.24 -14.02
CA GLU A 43 1.47 2.84 -14.34
C GLU A 43 0.32 2.19 -13.53
N ALA A 44 0.40 0.89 -13.26
CA ALA A 44 -0.58 0.21 -12.41
C ALA A 44 -0.41 0.58 -10.92
N LEU A 45 0.83 0.77 -10.45
CA LEU A 45 1.14 1.09 -9.06
C LEU A 45 1.11 2.60 -8.76
N PHE A 46 1.42 3.43 -9.76
CA PHE A 46 1.62 4.89 -9.67
C PHE A 46 0.80 5.68 -10.70
N GLY A 47 -0.04 5.06 -11.52
CA GLY A 47 -1.05 5.76 -12.34
C GLY A 47 -2.10 6.53 -11.53
N GLY A 48 -2.01 6.49 -10.19
CA GLY A 48 -2.67 7.42 -9.29
C GLY A 48 -1.80 8.58 -8.77
N SER A 49 -0.46 8.52 -8.85
CA SER A 49 0.43 9.46 -8.15
C SER A 49 0.92 10.63 -9.02
N ALA A 50 0.88 10.55 -10.35
CA ALA A 50 1.22 11.70 -11.21
C ALA A 50 0.15 12.83 -11.16
N ARG A 51 -1.06 12.53 -10.62
CA ARG A 51 -2.10 13.54 -10.36
C ARG A 51 -1.92 14.26 -9.02
N GLN A 52 -1.00 13.80 -8.17
CA GLN A 52 -0.94 14.22 -6.77
C GLN A 52 -0.26 15.58 -6.56
N GLU A 53 0.57 16.05 -7.50
CA GLU A 53 1.21 17.37 -7.40
C GLU A 53 0.29 18.54 -7.82
N ALA A 54 -0.81 18.28 -8.55
CA ALA A 54 -1.77 19.32 -8.95
C ALA A 54 -3.05 19.37 -8.10
N ALA A 55 -3.25 18.43 -7.16
CA ALA A 55 -4.50 18.26 -6.42
C ALA A 55 -4.39 18.54 -4.90
N ALA A 56 -3.29 19.12 -4.43
CA ALA A 56 -3.04 19.33 -3.01
C ALA A 56 -3.98 20.36 -2.33
N GLU A 57 -4.73 21.17 -3.09
CA GLU A 57 -5.60 22.21 -2.53
C GLU A 57 -7.11 21.84 -2.51
N GLU A 58 -7.58 20.92 -3.37
CA GLU A 58 -9.00 20.48 -3.41
C GLU A 58 -9.28 19.16 -2.65
N ASP A 59 -8.26 18.37 -2.30
CA ASP A 59 -8.42 17.02 -1.74
C ASP A 59 -8.96 16.98 -0.30
N SER A 60 -8.85 18.08 0.45
CA SER A 60 -9.23 18.11 1.87
C SER A 60 -10.76 18.04 2.11
N ALA A 61 -11.59 18.46 1.15
CA ALA A 61 -13.04 18.33 1.21
C ALA A 61 -13.54 16.97 0.68
N ALA A 62 -12.94 16.47 -0.41
CA ALA A 62 -13.30 15.19 -1.01
C ALA A 62 -12.83 13.99 -0.16
N ALA A 63 -11.68 14.08 0.50
CA ALA A 63 -11.20 13.07 1.44
C ALA A 63 -12.17 12.87 2.61
N ARG A 64 -12.71 13.96 3.19
CA ARG A 64 -13.71 13.88 4.27
C ARG A 64 -14.99 13.16 3.83
N GLN A 65 -15.42 13.37 2.59
CA GLN A 65 -16.62 12.72 2.05
C GLN A 65 -16.38 11.24 1.73
N ARG A 66 -15.18 10.86 1.31
CA ARG A 66 -14.78 9.44 1.13
C ARG A 66 -14.63 8.69 2.45
N LEU A 67 -14.10 9.33 3.50
CA LEU A 67 -14.07 8.74 4.84
C LEU A 67 -15.49 8.51 5.39
N ALA A 68 -16.46 9.37 5.06
CA ALA A 68 -17.86 9.18 5.43
C ALA A 68 -18.52 8.02 4.66
N ALA A 69 -18.17 7.83 3.38
CA ALA A 69 -18.63 6.71 2.57
C ALA A 69 -18.02 5.35 2.97
N HIS A 70 -16.80 5.33 3.53
CA HIS A 70 -16.18 4.12 4.06
C HIS A 70 -16.74 3.66 5.41
N LYS A 71 -17.70 4.38 5.98
CA LYS A 71 -18.47 3.94 7.16
C LYS A 71 -19.74 3.17 6.76
N GLU A 72 -19.79 2.64 5.54
CA GLU A 72 -20.75 1.62 5.18
C GLU A 72 -20.42 0.34 5.96
N SER A 73 -21.42 -0.20 6.63
CA SER A 73 -21.34 -1.43 7.43
C SER A 73 -20.74 -2.55 6.59
N PHE A 74 -19.51 -2.94 6.92
CA PHE A 74 -18.80 -4.01 6.23
C PHE A 74 -19.53 -5.33 6.52
N SER A 75 -20.03 -5.96 5.47
CA SER A 75 -20.76 -7.24 5.53
C SER A 75 -19.92 -8.31 4.84
N GLU A 76 -19.64 -9.40 5.54
CA GLU A 76 -18.85 -10.53 5.06
C GLU A 76 -19.69 -11.82 5.11
N PRO A 77 -19.43 -12.80 4.24
CA PRO A 77 -20.12 -14.09 4.31
C PRO A 77 -19.61 -14.91 5.51
N CYS A 78 -20.52 -15.56 6.23
CA CYS A 78 -20.19 -16.42 7.35
C CYS A 78 -19.35 -17.63 6.86
N PRO A 79 -18.21 -17.93 7.50
CA PRO A 79 -17.32 -19.01 7.06
C PRO A 79 -17.95 -20.42 7.19
N ALA A 80 -19.01 -20.57 7.98
CA ALA A 80 -19.65 -21.87 8.20
C ALA A 80 -20.83 -22.15 7.25
N CYS A 81 -21.66 -21.14 6.95
CA CYS A 81 -22.89 -21.34 6.16
C CYS A 81 -23.04 -20.39 4.97
N GLY A 82 -22.14 -19.43 4.80
CA GLY A 82 -22.20 -18.46 3.69
C GLY A 82 -23.26 -17.37 3.83
N GLU A 83 -23.98 -17.31 4.96
CA GLU A 83 -24.94 -16.23 5.23
C GLU A 83 -24.25 -14.87 5.38
N THR A 84 -24.91 -13.80 4.94
CA THR A 84 -24.31 -12.47 5.01
C THR A 84 -24.40 -11.95 6.43
N VAL A 85 -23.26 -11.70 7.06
CA VAL A 85 -23.15 -11.24 8.46
C VAL A 85 -22.36 -9.94 8.52
N THR A 86 -22.66 -9.12 9.52
CA THR A 86 -21.96 -7.86 9.75
C THR A 86 -21.03 -7.98 10.96
N HIS A 87 -20.03 -7.12 11.07
CA HIS A 87 -19.19 -7.06 12.29
C HIS A 87 -19.94 -6.64 13.57
N GLN A 88 -21.22 -6.28 13.46
CA GLN A 88 -22.08 -6.01 14.63
C GLN A 88 -22.73 -7.28 15.18
N ASP A 89 -22.75 -8.37 14.41
CA ASP A 89 -23.35 -9.63 14.79
C ASP A 89 -22.35 -10.47 15.58
N ALA A 90 -22.60 -10.66 16.89
CA ALA A 90 -21.75 -11.50 17.74
C ALA A 90 -21.90 -13.01 17.43
N ASP A 91 -23.02 -13.38 16.80
CA ASP A 91 -23.37 -14.74 16.43
C ASP A 91 -24.04 -14.72 15.05
N CYS A 92 -23.72 -15.68 14.20
CA CYS A 92 -24.31 -15.80 12.86
C CYS A 92 -25.80 -16.21 12.98
N PRO A 93 -26.74 -15.48 12.36
CA PRO A 93 -28.17 -15.78 12.43
C PRO A 93 -28.57 -17.07 11.71
N GLY A 94 -27.77 -17.54 10.75
CA GLY A 94 -28.06 -18.76 9.98
C GLY A 94 -27.59 -20.05 10.64
N CYS A 95 -26.43 -20.05 11.29
CA CYS A 95 -25.80 -21.27 11.84
C CYS A 95 -25.45 -21.19 13.33
N GLY A 96 -25.63 -20.04 13.97
CA GLY A 96 -25.31 -19.84 15.39
C GLY A 96 -23.81 -19.83 15.71
N LEU A 97 -22.94 -19.68 14.70
CA LEU A 97 -21.50 -19.58 14.89
C LEU A 97 -21.15 -18.23 15.55
N ARG A 98 -20.37 -18.25 16.62
CA ARG A 98 -19.76 -17.03 17.22
C ARG A 98 -18.83 -16.36 16.21
N LEU A 99 -19.11 -15.10 15.87
CA LEU A 99 -18.28 -14.24 15.04
C LEU A 99 -17.55 -13.29 16.00
N VAL A 100 -16.24 -13.48 16.17
CA VAL A 100 -15.38 -12.72 17.12
C VAL A 100 -14.36 -11.94 16.34
#